data_AF-A0A7R9LYT6-F1
#
_entry.id   AF-A0A7R9LYT6-F1
#
_cell.length_a   1.000
_cell.length_b   1.000
_cell.length_c   1.000
_cell.angle_alpha   90.00
_cell.angle_beta   90.00
_cell.angle_gamma   90.00
#
_symmetry.space_group_name_H-M   'P 1'
#
loop_
_entity.id
_entity.type
_entity.pdbx_description
1 polymer ?
#
loop_
_entity_poly.entity_id
_entity_poly.type
_entity_poly.pdbx_seq_one_letter_code
_entity_poly.pdbx_strand_id
1 'polypeptide(L)'
;MELKTYNISVCVSYPPDTDTPGFEHEQITKPIETKLISDAGGLYSPDIVAKHTMIDAMSGKFHSTVGFESWMIRTLCCGMSPITSTLDAVLQVLSMGLFRIVGLIFLRKCDSIIKKCSQEKQLNKKSQ
;
A
#
# COMPACT_ATOMS: atom_id res chain seq x y z
N MET A 1 -2.98 -1.08 23.44
CA MET A 1 -2.22 -2.27 23.04
C MET A 1 -2.08 -3.17 24.25
N GLU A 2 -2.63 -4.37 24.18
CA GLU A 2 -2.66 -5.37 25.27
C GLU A 2 -1.25 -5.74 25.76
N LEU A 3 -0.26 -5.66 24.89
CA LEU A 3 1.13 -6.05 25.18
C LEU A 3 1.97 -4.95 25.86
N LYS A 4 1.43 -3.74 26.05
CA LYS A 4 2.18 -2.58 26.57
C LYS A 4 2.73 -2.81 27.98
N THR A 5 2.01 -3.57 28.81
CA THR A 5 2.43 -3.92 30.18
C THR A 5 3.62 -4.87 30.23
N TYR A 6 3.91 -5.57 29.12
CA TYR A 6 5.01 -6.53 29.01
C TYR A 6 6.24 -5.95 28.32
N ASN A 7 6.25 -4.64 28.01
CA ASN A 7 7.32 -4.00 27.24
C ASN A 7 7.55 -4.65 25.86
N ILE A 8 6.48 -5.14 25.22
CA ILE A 8 6.52 -5.71 23.87
C ILE A 8 5.91 -4.71 22.90
N SER A 9 6.66 -4.35 21.86
CA SER A 9 6.19 -3.55 20.73
C SER A 9 5.66 -4.43 19.60
N VAL A 10 4.71 -3.90 18.83
CA VAL A 10 4.15 -4.55 17.64
C VAL A 10 4.38 -3.62 16.46
N CYS A 11 4.88 -4.17 15.35
CA CYS A 11 5.05 -3.48 14.08
C CYS A 11 4.34 -4.26 12.98
N VAL A 12 3.48 -3.59 12.22
CA VAL A 12 2.78 -4.16 11.06
C VAL A 12 3.44 -3.64 9.79
N SER A 13 3.97 -4.55 8.97
CA SER A 13 4.61 -4.21 7.70
C SER A 13 3.64 -4.32 6.54
N TYR A 14 3.57 -3.28 5.72
CA TYR A 14 2.78 -3.23 4.48
C TYR A 14 3.75 -3.07 3.30
N PRO A 15 4.41 -4.15 2.86
CA PRO A 15 5.36 -4.07 1.77
C PRO A 15 4.66 -3.72 0.44
N PRO A 16 5.28 -2.91 -0.43
CA PRO A 16 4.82 -2.70 -1.81
C PRO A 16 5.14 -3.94 -2.67
N ASP A 17 4.83 -3.87 -3.97
CA ASP A 17 5.27 -4.88 -4.93
C ASP A 17 6.80 -5.06 -4.82
N THR A 18 7.22 -6.29 -4.52
CA THR A 18 8.60 -6.64 -4.19
C THR A 18 9.09 -7.74 -5.13
N ASP A 19 10.28 -7.54 -5.70
CA ASP A 19 10.91 -8.46 -6.66
C ASP A 19 11.26 -9.79 -6.00
N THR A 20 10.30 -10.70 -6.01
CA THR A 20 10.37 -12.01 -5.37
C THR A 20 9.88 -13.07 -6.35
N PRO A 21 10.33 -14.33 -6.21
CA PRO A 21 9.77 -15.44 -7.00
C PRO A 21 8.25 -15.57 -6.86
N GLY A 22 7.70 -15.18 -5.70
CA GLY A 22 6.26 -15.14 -5.46
C GLY A 22 5.54 -14.10 -6.32
N PHE A 23 6.10 -12.89 -6.44
CA PHE A 23 5.56 -11.85 -7.31
C PHE A 23 5.60 -12.28 -8.79
N GLU A 24 6.71 -12.87 -9.25
CA GLU A 24 6.80 -13.40 -10.62
C GLU A 24 5.72 -14.46 -10.89
N HIS A 25 5.50 -15.38 -9.96
CA HIS A 25 4.47 -16.40 -10.09
C HIS A 25 3.05 -15.81 -10.12
N GLU A 26 2.79 -14.81 -9.27
CA GLU A 26 1.51 -14.07 -9.24
C GLU A 26 1.23 -13.37 -10.58
N GLN A 27 2.25 -12.80 -11.23
CA GLN A 27 2.10 -12.10 -12.51
C GLN A 27 1.55 -12.99 -13.64
N ILE A 28 1.71 -14.31 -13.57
CA ILE A 28 1.23 -15.25 -14.59
C ILE A 28 -0.29 -15.24 -14.66
N THR A 29 -0.96 -15.29 -13.52
CA THR A 29 -2.44 -15.39 -13.43
C THR A 29 -3.12 -14.08 -13.09
N LYS A 30 -2.36 -13.03 -12.73
CA LYS A 30 -2.87 -11.71 -12.37
C LYS A 30 -3.74 -11.10 -13.49
N PRO A 31 -4.99 -10.70 -13.20
CA PRO A 31 -5.85 -10.02 -14.16
C PRO A 31 -5.22 -8.74 -14.71
N ILE A 32 -5.51 -8.41 -15.97
CA ILE A 32 -4.96 -7.22 -16.62
C ILE A 32 -5.30 -5.92 -15.89
N GLU A 33 -6.52 -5.80 -15.38
CA GLU A 33 -6.96 -4.65 -14.59
C GLU A 33 -6.11 -4.47 -13.32
N THR A 34 -5.74 -5.56 -12.65
CA THR A 34 -4.90 -5.54 -11.46
C THR A 34 -3.47 -5.15 -11.81
N LYS A 35 -2.92 -5.68 -12.91
CA LYS A 35 -1.59 -5.28 -13.42
C LYS A 35 -1.53 -3.78 -13.67
N LEU A 36 -2.52 -3.22 -14.38
CA LEU A 36 -2.58 -1.80 -14.71
C LEU A 36 -2.72 -0.89 -13.48
N ILE A 37 -3.41 -1.37 -12.44
CA ILE A 37 -3.56 -0.61 -11.19
C ILE A 37 -2.28 -0.69 -10.35
N SER A 38 -1.65 -1.88 -10.24
CA SER A 38 -0.47 -2.09 -9.39
C SER A 38 0.81 -1.49 -9.97
N ASP A 39 0.91 -1.37 -11.30
CA ASP A 39 2.09 -0.82 -12.00
C ASP A 39 2.46 0.62 -11.55
N ALA A 40 1.49 1.37 -11.00
CA ALA A 40 1.72 2.72 -10.49
C ALA A 40 2.64 2.79 -9.26
N GLY A 41 2.73 1.70 -8.47
CA GLY A 41 3.47 1.67 -7.20
C GLY A 41 4.95 1.33 -7.30
N GLY A 42 5.39 0.85 -8.47
CA GLY A 42 6.78 0.45 -8.72
C GLY A 42 7.18 -0.87 -8.06
N LEU A 43 8.35 -1.40 -8.44
CA LEU A 43 8.89 -2.67 -7.95
C LEU A 43 10.11 -2.42 -7.06
N TYR A 44 10.10 -2.97 -5.85
CA TYR A 44 11.18 -2.79 -4.87
C TYR A 44 12.03 -4.05 -4.72
N SER A 45 13.33 -3.88 -4.43
CA SER A 45 14.20 -4.99 -4.04
C SER A 45 13.81 -5.53 -2.65
N PRO A 46 13.82 -6.86 -2.45
CA PRO A 46 13.59 -7.48 -1.13
C PRO A 46 14.51 -6.93 -0.04
N ASP A 47 15.76 -6.61 -0.36
CA ASP A 47 16.73 -6.10 0.62
C ASP A 47 16.32 -4.73 1.18
N ILE A 48 15.77 -3.86 0.32
CA ILE A 48 15.28 -2.54 0.73
C ILE A 48 14.08 -2.70 1.66
N VAL A 49 13.13 -3.56 1.29
CA VAL A 49 11.92 -3.82 2.08
C VAL A 49 12.26 -4.43 3.43
N ALA A 50 13.10 -5.46 3.44
CA ALA A 50 13.56 -6.13 4.66
C ALA A 50 14.29 -5.16 5.59
N LYS A 51 15.25 -4.39 5.06
CA LYS A 51 16.02 -3.41 5.85
C LYS A 51 15.10 -2.35 6.46
N HIS A 52 14.18 -1.79 5.69
CA HIS A 52 13.28 -0.75 6.17
C HIS A 52 12.34 -1.29 7.27
N THR A 53 11.76 -2.46 7.07
CA THR A 53 10.89 -3.10 8.07
C THR A 53 11.63 -3.44 9.36
N MET A 54 12.87 -3.91 9.28
CA MET A 54 13.68 -4.16 10.47
C MET A 54 13.99 -2.87 11.24
N ILE A 55 14.36 -1.79 10.55
CA ILE A 55 14.62 -0.49 11.18
C ILE A 55 13.37 0.04 11.88
N ASP A 56 12.22 -0.01 11.21
CA ASP A 56 10.96 0.48 11.78
C ASP A 56 10.54 -0.34 13.01
N ALA A 57 10.66 -1.67 12.95
CA ALA A 57 10.37 -2.54 14.08
C ALA A 57 11.30 -2.28 15.28
N MET A 58 12.60 -2.16 15.04
CA MET A 58 13.60 -1.84 16.09
C MET A 58 13.39 -0.45 16.69
N SER A 59 12.90 0.51 15.91
CA SER A 59 12.57 1.87 16.38
C SER A 59 11.23 1.95 17.14
N GLY A 60 10.51 0.83 17.27
CA GLY A 60 9.24 0.77 17.98
C GLY A 60 8.07 1.40 17.23
N LYS A 61 8.16 1.60 15.90
CA LYS A 61 7.05 2.09 15.08
C LYS A 61 5.99 1.03 14.91
N PHE A 62 4.73 1.44 14.95
CA PHE A 62 3.60 0.53 14.79
C PHE A 62 3.36 0.12 13.33
N HIS A 63 3.67 0.98 12.36
CA HIS A 63 3.53 0.66 10.93
C HIS A 63 4.91 0.78 10.26
N SER A 64 5.25 -0.21 9.43
CA SER A 64 6.35 -0.13 8.46
C SER A 64 5.76 -0.03 7.05
N THR A 65 6.19 0.98 6.31
CA THR A 65 5.80 1.22 4.92
C THR A 65 7.00 1.69 4.13
N VAL A 66 7.16 1.19 2.90
CA VAL A 66 8.27 1.54 2.02
C VAL A 66 7.76 2.42 0.89
N GLY A 67 8.41 3.56 0.66
CA GLY A 67 8.03 4.50 -0.39
C GLY A 67 6.95 5.50 0.03
N PHE A 68 6.83 6.57 -0.75
CA PHE A 68 5.94 7.69 -0.46
C PHE A 68 4.46 7.33 -0.64
N GLU A 69 4.13 6.55 -1.67
CA GLU A 69 2.76 6.11 -1.92
C GLU A 69 2.21 5.29 -0.74
N SER A 70 2.95 4.27 -0.29
CA SER A 70 2.55 3.45 0.86
C SER A 70 2.44 4.27 2.14
N TRP A 71 3.33 5.24 2.36
CA TRP A 71 3.23 6.17 3.50
C TRP A 71 1.97 7.05 3.43
N MET A 72 1.61 7.53 2.24
CA MET A 72 0.39 8.31 2.00
C MET A 72 -0.87 7.46 2.26
N ILE A 73 -0.93 6.23 1.71
CA ILE A 73 -2.06 5.31 1.91
C ILE A 73 -2.20 4.94 3.39
N ARG A 74 -1.09 4.62 4.05
CA ARG A 74 -1.06 4.35 5.50
C ARG A 74 -1.59 5.54 6.29
N THR A 75 -1.23 6.76 5.91
CA THR A 75 -1.75 7.98 6.54
C THR A 75 -3.26 8.12 6.35
N LEU A 76 -3.80 7.76 5.17
CA LEU A 76 -5.25 7.74 4.95
C LEU A 76 -5.98 6.64 5.73
N CYS A 77 -5.31 5.52 6.01
CA CYS A 77 -5.88 4.35 6.68
C CYS A 77 -5.53 4.27 8.17
N CYS A 78 -4.79 5.22 8.74
CA CYS A 78 -4.25 5.10 10.09
C CYS A 78 -5.35 5.10 11.17
N GLY A 79 -6.49 5.75 10.96
CA GLY A 79 -7.69 5.65 11.81
C GLY A 79 -7.40 5.71 13.32
N MET A 80 -7.53 4.58 14.02
CA MET A 80 -7.30 4.43 15.46
C MET A 80 -5.99 3.70 15.80
N SER A 81 -5.09 3.58 14.83
CA SER A 81 -3.83 2.86 15.00
C SER A 81 -2.92 3.58 16.00
N PRO A 82 -2.13 2.85 16.79
CA PRO A 82 -1.24 3.43 17.80
C PRO A 82 -0.28 4.49 17.25
N ILE A 83 -0.25 5.64 17.92
CA ILE A 83 0.71 6.71 17.67
C ILE A 83 2.01 6.36 18.40
N THR A 84 3.08 6.24 17.63
CA THR A 84 4.44 5.96 18.13
C THR A 84 5.37 7.18 18.03
N SER A 85 4.99 8.17 17.20
CA SER A 85 5.71 9.43 17.03
C SER A 85 4.73 10.60 16.95
N THR A 86 4.94 11.64 17.76
CA THR A 86 4.09 12.84 17.80
C THR A 86 4.17 13.64 16.50
N LEU A 87 5.36 13.73 15.92
CA LEU A 87 5.56 14.41 14.63
C LEU A 87 4.78 13.70 13.51
N ASP A 88 4.85 12.37 13.45
CA ASP A 88 4.09 11.59 12.46
C ASP A 88 2.58 11.80 12.66
N ALA A 89 2.08 11.85 13.90
CA ALA A 89 0.68 12.16 14.17
C ALA A 89 0.26 13.56 13.68
N VAL A 90 1.09 14.58 13.91
CA VAL A 90 0.82 15.95 13.42
C VAL A 90 0.81 15.96 11.89
N LEU A 91 1.79 15.32 11.24
CA LEU A 91 1.84 15.21 9.78
C LEU A 91 0.62 14.48 9.24
N GLN A 92 0.18 13.39 9.89
CA GLN A 92 -1.02 12.66 9.49
C GLN A 92 -2.26 13.55 9.54
N VAL A 93 -2.50 14.26 10.65
CA VAL A 93 -3.67 15.14 10.81
C VAL A 93 -3.67 16.25 9.77
N LEU A 94 -2.54 16.91 9.55
CA LEU A 94 -2.43 18.02 8.60
C LEU A 94 -2.55 17.56 7.14
N SER A 95 -2.01 16.39 6.80
CA SER A 95 -2.00 15.88 5.41
C SER A 95 -3.27 15.11 5.03
N MET A 96 -4.06 14.63 6.00
CA MET A 96 -5.24 13.79 5.78
C MET A 96 -6.20 14.35 4.72
N GLY A 97 -6.54 15.64 4.82
CA GLY A 97 -7.48 16.28 3.90
C GLY A 97 -6.95 16.33 2.46
N LEU A 98 -5.68 16.68 2.30
CA LEU A 98 -5.04 16.72 0.98
C LEU A 98 -4.93 15.32 0.38
N PHE A 99 -4.42 14.36 1.15
CA PHE A 99 -4.30 12.97 0.68
C PHE A 99 -5.67 12.38 0.37
N ARG A 100 -6.73 12.80 1.05
CA ARG A 100 -8.08 12.31 0.75
C ARG A 100 -8.52 12.73 -0.64
N ILE A 101 -8.21 13.96 -1.06
CA ILE A 101 -8.49 14.45 -2.41
C ILE A 101 -7.70 13.64 -3.45
N VAL A 102 -6.40 13.43 -3.21
CA VAL A 102 -5.56 12.60 -4.08
C VAL A 102 -6.10 11.17 -4.18
N GLY A 103 -6.47 10.57 -3.05
CA GLY A 103 -7.06 9.23 -2.98
C GLY A 103 -8.39 9.12 -3.75
N LEU A 104 -9.24 10.16 -3.71
CA LEU A 104 -10.47 10.18 -4.52
C LEU A 104 -10.18 10.18 -6.03
N ILE A 105 -9.14 10.88 -6.46
CA ILE A 105 -8.70 10.89 -7.86
C ILE A 105 -8.15 9.52 -8.25
N PHE A 106 -7.34 8.90 -7.39
CA PHE A 106 -6.81 7.55 -7.58
C PHE A 106 -7.92 6.50 -7.71
N LEU A 107 -8.92 6.53 -6.82
CA LEU A 107 -10.06 5.61 -6.87
C LEU A 107 -10.84 5.75 -8.18
N ARG A 108 -11.09 6.98 -8.64
CA ARG A 108 -11.74 7.22 -9.95
C ARG A 108 -10.93 6.66 -11.11
N LYS A 109 -9.60 6.74 -11.05
CA LYS A 109 -8.72 6.13 -12.06
C LYS A 109 -8.84 4.61 -12.05
N CYS A 110 -8.83 3.98 -10.86
CA CYS A 110 -9.04 2.54 -10.73
C CYS A 110 -10.38 2.10 -11.32
N ASP A 111 -11.47 2.80 -10.98
CA ASP A 111 -12.80 2.53 -11.54
C ASP A 111 -12.81 2.66 -13.07
N SER A 112 -12.09 3.64 -13.62
CA SER A 112 -11.97 3.84 -15.06
C SER A 112 -11.24 2.66 -15.72
N ILE A 113 -10.14 2.19 -15.14
CA ILE A 113 -9.39 1.02 -15.63
C ILE A 113 -10.28 -0.22 -15.63
N ILE A 114 -10.99 -0.48 -14.53
CA ILE A 114 -11.88 -1.63 -14.38
C ILE A 114 -12.99 -1.60 -15.45
N LYS A 115 -13.63 -0.43 -15.65
CA LYS A 115 -14.68 -0.27 -16.66
C LYS A 115 -14.16 -0.55 -18.07
N LYS A 116 -12.98 -0.02 -18.43
CA LYS A 116 -12.35 -0.25 -19.74
C LYS A 116 -12.04 -1.73 -19.96
N CYS A 117 -11.38 -2.37 -19.00
CA CYS A 117 -11.04 -3.80 -19.09
C CYS A 117 -12.30 -4.68 -19.20
N SER A 118 -13.37 -4.32 -18.48
CA SER A 118 -14.65 -5.03 -18.57
C SER A 118 -15.29 -4.88 -19.96
N GLN A 119 -15.30 -3.68 -20.54
CA GLN A 119 -15.82 -3.44 -21.89
C GLN A 119 -15.04 -4.22 -22.95
N GLU A 120 -13.72 -4.23 -22.89
CA GLU A 120 -12.85 -4.99 -23.81
C GLU A 120 -13.11 -6.50 -23.72
N LYS A 121 -13.23 -7.05 -22.50
CA LYS A 121 -13.59 -8.47 -22.30
C LYS A 121 -14.95 -8.82 -22.90
N GLN A 122 -15.94 -7.92 -22.83
CA GLN A 122 -17.27 -8.11 -23.41
C GLN A 122 -17.25 -8.04 -24.94
N LEU A 123 -16.46 -7.15 -25.52
CA LEU A 123 -16.28 -7.04 -26.98
C LEU A 123 -15.62 -8.30 -27.54
N ASN A 124 -14.54 -8.76 -26.92
CA ASN A 124 -13.82 -9.96 -27.37
C ASN A 124 -14.68 -11.23 -27.31
N LYS A 125 -15.62 -11.33 -26.35
CA LYS A 125 -16.60 -12.43 -26.28
C LYS A 125 -17.67 -12.39 -27.36
N LYS A 126 -17.98 -11.22 -27.93
CA LYS A 126 -18.96 -11.09 -29.03
C LYS A 126 -18.35 -11.31 -30.40
N SER A 127 -17.02 -11.21 -30.50
CA SER A 127 -16.25 -11.43 -31.74
C SER A 127 -15.77 -12.88 -31.92
N GLN A 128 -15.97 -13.74 -30.92
CA GLN A 128 -15.76 -15.19 -30.98
C GLN A 128 -17.10 -15.92 -31.13
#